data_AF-A0A726B1X4-F1
#
_entry.id   AF-A0A726B1X4-F1
#
_cell.length_a   1.000
_cell.length_b   1.000
_cell.length_c   1.000
_cell.angle_alpha   90.00
_cell.angle_beta   90.00
_cell.angle_gamma   90.00
#
_symmetry.space_group_name_H-M   'P 1'
#
loop_
_entity.id
_entity.type
_entity.pdbx_description
1 polymer ?
#
loop_
_entity_poly.entity_id
_entity_poly.type
_entity_poly.pdbx_seq_one_letter_code
_entity_poly.pdbx_strand_id
1 'polypeptide(L)'
;MPRPACHGTGAGGRRLAAMNLLATENTIHPDWPVRVKVVPDNLATAASLTENGQHLEMHPAEQIAGFRAMAAEGKTPAQTGDLLGYSPRHVQRMLKLAGLAPVILEALAADKITTEHCQALALEDNPDRQVQVYEAACREGWNNKPEV
;
A
#
# COMPACT_ATOMS: atom_id res chain seq x y z
N MET A 1 -28.48 5.58 -26.27
CA MET A 1 -27.17 6.15 -25.87
C MET A 1 -26.34 5.04 -25.24
N PRO A 2 -25.04 4.91 -25.56
CA PRO A 2 -24.19 3.92 -24.89
C PRO A 2 -24.12 4.24 -23.39
N ARG A 3 -24.16 3.21 -22.55
CA ARG A 3 -23.93 3.36 -21.10
C ARG A 3 -22.59 4.07 -20.88
N PRO A 4 -22.49 5.08 -20.00
CA PRO A 4 -21.19 5.64 -19.65
C PRO A 4 -20.32 4.52 -19.10
N ALA A 5 -19.08 4.42 -19.59
CA ALA A 5 -18.12 3.46 -19.07
C ALA A 5 -17.94 3.71 -17.56
N CYS A 6 -18.15 2.69 -16.75
CA CYS A 6 -17.88 2.74 -15.32
C CYS A 6 -16.37 2.68 -15.12
N HIS A 7 -15.79 3.76 -14.59
CA HIS A 7 -14.36 3.86 -14.30
C HIS A 7 -14.11 3.59 -12.81
N GLY A 8 -13.06 2.82 -12.51
CA GLY A 8 -12.55 2.70 -11.14
C GLY A 8 -11.78 3.96 -10.72
N THR A 9 -11.63 4.17 -9.41
CA THR A 9 -10.82 5.28 -8.87
C THR A 9 -9.45 4.76 -8.46
N GLY A 10 -8.42 5.10 -9.24
CA GLY A 10 -7.03 4.76 -8.91
C GLY A 10 -6.37 5.74 -7.93
N ALA A 11 -6.89 6.96 -7.81
CA ALA A 11 -6.29 8.05 -7.02
C ALA A 11 -7.39 8.98 -6.49
N GLY A 12 -7.23 9.51 -5.28
CA GLY A 12 -8.22 10.42 -4.68
C GLY A 12 -9.45 9.77 -4.01
N GLY A 13 -9.34 8.55 -3.49
CA GLY A 13 -10.45 7.85 -2.80
C GLY A 13 -11.12 8.67 -1.68
N ARG A 14 -10.37 9.46 -0.90
CA ARG A 14 -10.93 10.38 0.11
C ARG A 14 -11.83 11.46 -0.50
N ARG A 15 -11.45 12.02 -1.65
CA ARG A 15 -12.27 12.99 -2.39
C ARG A 15 -13.52 12.34 -2.94
N LEU A 16 -13.42 11.11 -3.47
CA LEU A 16 -14.59 10.35 -3.92
C LEU A 16 -15.58 10.13 -2.77
N ALA A 17 -15.09 9.68 -1.61
CA ALA A 17 -15.93 9.46 -0.43
C ALA A 17 -16.64 10.76 0.01
N ALA A 18 -15.92 11.89 0.04
CA ALA A 18 -16.50 13.19 0.36
C ALA A 18 -17.56 13.63 -0.67
N MET A 19 -17.31 13.43 -1.97
CA MET A 19 -18.30 13.74 -3.02
C MET A 19 -19.56 12.88 -2.89
N ASN A 20 -19.42 11.60 -2.58
CA ASN A 20 -20.56 10.71 -2.34
C ASN A 20 -21.36 11.14 -1.10
N LEU A 21 -20.68 11.61 -0.04
CA LEU A 21 -21.35 12.15 1.14
C LEU A 21 -22.16 13.41 0.78
N LEU A 22 -21.55 14.36 0.07
CA LEU A 22 -22.22 15.60 -0.36
C LEU A 22 -23.43 15.33 -1.26
N ALA A 23 -23.36 14.32 -2.12
CA ALA A 23 -24.49 13.89 -2.95
C ALA A 23 -25.62 13.27 -2.12
N THR A 24 -25.26 12.47 -1.11
CA THR A 24 -26.21 11.85 -0.17
C THR A 24 -26.92 12.90 0.69
N GLU A 25 -26.20 13.93 1.12
CA GLU A 25 -26.74 15.09 1.85
C GLU A 25 -27.51 16.07 0.94
N ASN A 26 -27.61 15.77 -0.36
CA ASN A 26 -28.27 16.59 -1.37
C ASN A 26 -27.68 18.01 -1.50
N THR A 27 -26.44 18.19 -1.07
CA THR A 27 -25.66 19.44 -1.21
C THR A 27 -25.21 19.63 -2.65
N ILE A 28 -24.91 18.54 -3.36
CA ILE A 28 -24.60 18.53 -4.79
C ILE A 28 -25.51 17.54 -5.52
N HIS A 29 -25.80 17.81 -6.78
CA HIS A 29 -26.54 16.87 -7.63
C HIS A 29 -25.71 15.61 -7.90
N PRO A 30 -26.30 14.40 -7.99
CA PRO A 30 -25.56 13.17 -8.32
C PRO A 30 -24.78 13.25 -9.64
N ASP A 31 -25.27 14.03 -10.61
CA ASP A 31 -24.60 14.27 -11.89
C ASP A 31 -23.63 15.46 -11.88
N TRP A 32 -23.16 15.88 -10.70
CA TRP A 32 -22.21 16.99 -10.59
C TRP A 32 -20.92 16.70 -11.37
N PRO A 33 -20.49 17.59 -12.29
CA PRO A 33 -19.34 17.34 -13.13
C PRO A 33 -18.04 17.36 -12.30
N VAL A 34 -17.27 16.27 -12.37
CA VAL A 34 -15.97 16.14 -11.72
C VAL A 34 -14.89 15.99 -12.79
N ARG A 35 -13.83 16.79 -12.69
CA ARG A 35 -12.66 16.63 -13.56
C ARG A 35 -11.91 15.36 -13.15
N VAL A 36 -11.80 14.42 -14.08
CA VAL A 36 -11.04 13.18 -13.90
C VAL A 36 -9.91 13.10 -14.93
N LYS A 37 -8.84 12.38 -14.58
CA LYS A 37 -7.81 11.96 -15.52
C LYS A 37 -7.95 10.45 -15.69
N VAL A 38 -8.34 10.01 -16.89
CA VAL A 38 -8.42 8.58 -17.21
C VAL A 38 -7.01 8.06 -17.42
N VAL A 39 -6.66 7.02 -16.68
CA VAL A 39 -5.39 6.29 -16.82
C VAL A 39 -5.70 4.85 -17.23
N PRO A 40 -4.85 4.22 -18.04
CA PRO A 40 -4.94 2.79 -18.31
C PRO A 40 -4.90 1.97 -17.01
N ASP A 41 -5.65 0.85 -16.94
CA ASP A 41 -5.74 0.01 -15.74
C ASP A 41 -4.37 -0.47 -15.24
N ASN A 42 -3.47 -0.84 -16.15
CA ASN A 42 -2.10 -1.25 -15.83
C ASN A 42 -1.21 -0.12 -15.25
N LEU A 43 -1.67 1.12 -15.32
CA LEU A 43 -1.03 2.29 -14.74
C LEU A 43 -1.80 2.83 -13.53
N ALA A 44 -2.99 2.31 -13.22
CA ALA A 44 -3.82 2.79 -12.11
C ALA A 44 -3.09 2.62 -10.76
N THR A 45 -2.51 1.43 -10.52
CA THR A 45 -1.72 1.14 -9.31
C THR A 45 -0.53 2.09 -9.20
N ALA A 46 0.19 2.32 -10.30
CA ALA A 46 1.34 3.20 -10.31
C ALA A 46 0.96 4.66 -10.05
N ALA A 47 -0.11 5.15 -10.69
CA ALA A 47 -0.63 6.49 -10.45
C ALA A 47 -1.06 6.68 -8.99
N SER A 48 -1.69 5.68 -8.37
CA SER A 48 -2.04 5.69 -6.95
C SER A 48 -0.81 5.83 -6.06
N LEU A 49 0.20 4.99 -6.29
CA LEU A 49 1.40 4.95 -5.47
C LEU A 49 2.22 6.23 -5.60
N THR A 50 2.32 6.78 -6.81
CA THR A 50 3.01 8.06 -7.05
C THR A 50 2.27 9.23 -6.40
N GLU A 51 0.93 9.30 -6.49
CA GLU A 51 0.15 10.35 -5.80
C GLU A 51 0.36 10.26 -4.28
N ASN A 52 0.24 9.06 -3.71
CA ASN A 52 0.37 8.86 -2.27
C ASN A 52 1.81 9.12 -1.77
N GLY A 53 2.82 8.68 -2.52
CA GLY A 53 4.23 8.86 -2.15
C GLY A 53 4.74 10.30 -2.25
N GLN A 54 4.05 11.17 -3.00
CA GLN A 54 4.43 12.58 -3.15
C GLN A 54 3.80 13.53 -2.11
N HIS A 55 2.69 13.12 -1.46
CA HIS A 55 1.88 14.02 -0.64
C HIS A 55 1.71 13.61 0.84
N LEU A 56 1.98 12.36 1.22
CA LEU A 56 2.00 11.88 2.60
C LEU A 56 3.08 10.81 2.78
N GLU A 57 3.55 10.60 4.01
CA GLU A 57 4.32 9.40 4.35
C GLU A 57 3.45 8.16 4.10
N MET A 58 3.59 7.56 2.92
CA MET A 58 2.94 6.30 2.55
C MET A 58 3.29 5.27 3.63
N HIS A 59 2.26 4.65 4.21
CA HIS A 59 2.47 3.65 5.24
C HIS A 59 3.33 2.49 4.69
N PRO A 60 4.35 1.99 5.41
CA PRO A 60 5.24 0.96 4.90
C PRO A 60 4.53 -0.30 4.39
N ALA A 61 3.44 -0.71 5.04
CA ALA A 61 2.63 -1.84 4.58
C ALA A 61 1.95 -1.58 3.22
N GLU A 62 1.47 -0.36 2.97
CA GLU A 62 0.89 0.04 1.67
C GLU A 62 1.96 0.01 0.58
N GLN A 63 3.16 0.50 0.88
CA GLN A 63 4.28 0.46 -0.05
C GLN A 63 4.70 -0.97 -0.40
N ILE A 64 4.80 -1.87 0.59
CA ILE A 64 5.11 -3.29 0.41
C ILE A 64 4.05 -3.95 -0.48
N ALA A 65 2.76 -3.72 -0.19
CA ALA A 65 1.66 -4.25 -0.98
C ALA A 65 1.70 -3.74 -2.43
N GLY A 66 1.95 -2.44 -2.61
CA GLY A 66 2.11 -1.81 -3.93
C GLY A 66 3.22 -2.43 -4.75
N PHE A 67 4.43 -2.58 -4.18
CA PHE A 67 5.54 -3.21 -4.90
C PHE A 67 5.29 -4.69 -5.20
N ARG A 68 4.64 -5.42 -4.29
CA ARG A 68 4.24 -6.82 -4.52
C ARG A 68 3.28 -6.94 -5.70
N ALA A 69 2.32 -6.03 -5.84
CA ALA A 69 1.41 -5.99 -6.99
C ALA A 69 2.17 -5.74 -8.30
N MET A 70 3.11 -4.79 -8.31
CA MET A 70 3.95 -4.50 -9.48
C MET A 70 4.82 -5.71 -9.89
N ALA A 71 5.38 -6.44 -8.91
CA ALA A 71 6.13 -7.66 -9.16
C ALA A 71 5.24 -8.80 -9.69
N ALA A 72 4.00 -8.93 -9.20
CA ALA A 72 3.02 -9.88 -9.71
C ALA A 72 2.61 -9.60 -11.17
N GLU A 73 2.64 -8.32 -11.57
CA GLU A 73 2.49 -7.89 -12.98
C GLU A 73 3.76 -8.09 -13.83
N GLY A 74 4.82 -8.70 -13.27
CA GLY A 74 6.06 -9.02 -13.98
C GLY A 74 7.06 -7.87 -14.08
N LYS A 75 6.85 -6.75 -13.37
CA LYS A 75 7.80 -5.63 -13.39
C LYS A 75 9.01 -5.94 -12.53
N THR A 76 10.19 -5.65 -13.05
CA THR A 76 11.44 -5.77 -12.29
C THR A 76 11.53 -4.66 -11.22
N PRO A 77 12.38 -4.81 -10.18
CA PRO A 77 12.60 -3.76 -9.19
C PRO A 77 13.10 -2.44 -9.81
N ALA A 78 13.90 -2.51 -10.88
CA ALA A 78 14.35 -1.33 -11.62
C ALA A 78 13.18 -0.62 -12.30
N GLN A 79 12.37 -1.34 -13.08
CA GLN A 79 11.19 -0.78 -13.75
C GLN A 79 10.16 -0.22 -12.75
N THR A 80 9.97 -0.89 -11.62
CA THR A 80 9.08 -0.42 -10.55
C THR A 80 9.62 0.84 -9.90
N GLY A 81 10.93 0.90 -9.65
CA GLY A 81 11.60 2.08 -9.12
C GLY A 81 11.48 3.28 -10.05
N ASP A 82 11.76 3.10 -11.34
CA ASP A 82 11.66 4.13 -12.36
C ASP A 82 10.24 4.70 -12.48
N LEU A 83 9.23 3.83 -12.38
CA LEU A 83 7.83 4.22 -12.51
C LEU A 83 7.26 4.95 -11.28
N LEU A 84 7.75 4.59 -10.09
CA LEU A 84 7.24 5.08 -8.81
C LEU A 84 8.14 6.14 -8.15
N GLY A 85 9.32 6.40 -8.71
CA GLY A 85 10.30 7.35 -8.16
C GLY A 85 11.11 6.81 -6.98
N TYR A 86 11.31 5.49 -6.89
CA TYR A 86 12.12 4.85 -5.85
C TYR A 86 13.41 4.24 -6.41
N SER A 87 14.46 4.14 -5.58
CA SER A 87 15.67 3.41 -6.00
C SER A 87 15.38 1.90 -6.15
N PRO A 88 16.00 1.21 -7.12
CA PRO A 88 15.82 -0.24 -7.28
C PRO A 88 16.16 -1.04 -6.03
N ARG A 89 17.17 -0.58 -5.26
CA ARG A 89 17.58 -1.17 -3.99
C ARG A 89 16.49 -1.04 -2.92
N HIS A 90 15.79 0.09 -2.85
CA HIS A 90 14.66 0.27 -1.95
C HIS A 90 13.52 -0.68 -2.29
N VAL A 91 13.18 -0.78 -3.58
CA VAL A 91 12.13 -1.71 -4.05
C VAL A 91 12.48 -3.15 -3.72
N GLN A 92 13.72 -3.59 -3.95
CA GLN A 92 14.19 -4.94 -3.58
C GLN A 92 14.05 -5.19 -2.07
N ARG A 93 14.43 -4.23 -1.22
CA ARG A 93 14.32 -4.38 0.24
C ARG A 93 12.87 -4.59 0.67
N MET A 94 11.95 -3.80 0.13
CA MET A 94 10.53 -3.89 0.44
C MET A 94 9.88 -5.15 -0.13
N LEU A 95 10.31 -5.63 -1.30
CA LEU A 95 9.89 -6.93 -1.85
C LEU A 95 10.36 -8.10 -0.99
N LYS A 96 11.54 -8.02 -0.37
CA LYS A 96 11.97 -9.03 0.62
C LYS A 96 11.00 -9.09 1.80
N LEU A 97 10.56 -7.93 2.31
CA LEU A 97 9.58 -7.87 3.40
C LEU A 97 8.20 -8.38 2.95
N ALA A 98 7.84 -8.22 1.68
CA ALA A 98 6.58 -8.75 1.13
C ALA A 98 6.45 -10.27 1.22
N GLY A 99 7.55 -10.99 1.44
CA GLY A 99 7.59 -12.44 1.64
C GLY A 99 7.37 -12.91 3.08
N LEU A 100 7.20 -11.99 4.04
CA LEU A 100 6.88 -12.35 5.43
C LEU A 100 5.52 -13.04 5.56
N ALA A 101 5.36 -13.83 6.63
CA ALA A 101 4.10 -14.47 6.96
C ALA A 101 2.94 -13.44 7.00
N PRO A 102 1.73 -13.77 6.50
CA PRO A 102 0.61 -12.83 6.40
C PRO A 102 0.29 -12.10 7.72
N VAL A 103 0.31 -12.83 8.85
CA VAL A 103 0.05 -12.26 10.18
C VAL A 103 1.03 -11.14 10.58
N ILE A 104 2.27 -11.20 10.09
CA ILE A 104 3.30 -10.17 10.35
C ILE A 104 3.01 -8.93 9.50
N LEU A 105 2.63 -9.11 8.24
CA LEU A 105 2.23 -8.00 7.37
C LEU A 105 0.96 -7.31 7.86
N GLU A 106 0.00 -8.07 8.39
CA GLU A 106 -1.20 -7.55 9.05
C GLU A 106 -0.85 -6.79 10.34
N ALA A 107 0.11 -7.28 11.14
CA ALA A 107 0.59 -6.58 12.32
C ALA A 107 1.29 -5.26 11.98
N LEU A 108 2.07 -5.22 10.91
CA LEU A 108 2.67 -4.00 10.38
C LEU A 108 1.59 -3.01 9.92
N ALA A 109 0.59 -3.49 9.17
CA ALA A 109 -0.52 -2.65 8.71
C ALA A 109 -1.38 -2.08 9.85
N ALA A 110 -1.36 -2.71 11.03
CA ALA A 110 -2.08 -2.28 12.23
C ALA A 110 -1.21 -1.47 13.22
N ASP A 111 -0.02 -1.01 12.82
CA ASP A 111 0.94 -0.27 13.66
C ASP A 111 1.28 -0.99 14.98
N LYS A 112 1.21 -2.33 14.98
CA LYS A 112 1.59 -3.16 16.13
C LYS A 112 3.09 -3.41 16.18
N ILE A 113 3.76 -3.37 15.03
CA ILE A 113 5.19 -3.55 14.85
C ILE A 113 5.73 -2.54 13.84
N THR A 114 7.05 -2.32 13.85
CA THR A 114 7.72 -1.41 12.92
C THR A 114 8.34 -2.17 11.74
N THR A 115 8.76 -1.43 10.72
CA THR A 115 9.55 -1.97 9.60
C THR A 115 10.86 -2.63 10.07
N GLU A 116 11.44 -2.19 11.18
CA GLU A 116 12.66 -2.78 11.76
C GLU A 116 12.39 -4.18 12.32
N HIS A 117 11.27 -4.37 13.03
CA HIS A 117 10.84 -5.70 13.46
C HIS A 117 10.61 -6.64 12.26
N CYS A 118 10.04 -6.12 11.17
CA CYS A 118 9.87 -6.88 9.93
C CYS A 118 11.21 -7.28 9.32
N GLN A 119 12.21 -6.40 9.34
CA GLN A 119 13.57 -6.71 8.86
C GLN A 119 14.23 -7.82 9.68
N ALA A 120 14.06 -7.81 11.01
CA ALA A 120 14.57 -8.86 11.89
C ALA A 120 13.88 -10.21 11.62
N LEU A 121 12.55 -10.22 11.47
CA LEU A 121 11.78 -11.42 11.17
C LEU A 121 12.09 -11.98 9.77
N ALA A 122 12.47 -11.12 8.82
CA ALA A 122 12.88 -11.51 7.46
C ALA A 122 14.29 -12.15 7.39
N LEU A 123 14.95 -12.38 8.53
CA LEU A 123 16.16 -13.21 8.63
C LEU A 123 15.83 -14.71 8.69
N GLU A 124 14.62 -15.07 9.10
CA GLU A 124 14.13 -16.44 9.11
C GLU A 124 13.33 -16.69 7.82
N ASP A 125 13.66 -17.74 7.08
CA ASP A 125 13.00 -18.04 5.80
C ASP A 125 11.75 -18.92 5.98
N ASN A 126 11.61 -19.63 7.10
CA ASN A 126 10.44 -20.47 7.37
C ASN A 126 9.28 -19.63 7.94
N PRO A 127 8.13 -19.53 7.25
CA PRO A 127 6.97 -18.76 7.72
C PRO A 127 6.46 -19.18 9.10
N ASP A 128 6.44 -20.48 9.40
CA ASP A 128 5.97 -20.98 10.70
C ASP A 128 6.89 -20.52 11.83
N ARG A 129 8.20 -20.52 11.58
CA ARG A 129 9.20 -20.02 12.55
C ARG A 129 9.12 -18.52 12.70
N GLN A 130 8.87 -17.76 11.62
CA GLN A 130 8.63 -16.32 11.71
C GLN A 130 7.44 -16.02 12.64
N VAL A 131 6.33 -16.76 12.51
CA VAL A 131 5.15 -16.59 13.38
C VAL A 131 5.47 -16.95 14.83
N GLN A 132 6.18 -18.06 15.08
CA GLN A 132 6.59 -18.44 16.43
C GLN A 132 7.46 -17.37 17.11
N VAL A 133 8.44 -16.81 16.38
CA VAL A 133 9.29 -15.73 16.88
C VAL A 133 8.48 -14.46 17.14
N TYR A 134 7.56 -14.12 16.24
CA TYR A 134 6.65 -12.98 16.41
C TYR A 134 5.77 -13.14 17.65
N GLU A 135 5.12 -14.30 17.84
CA GLU A 135 4.30 -14.57 19.02
C GLU A 135 5.11 -14.54 20.32
N ALA A 136 6.33 -15.07 20.31
CA ALA A 136 7.24 -15.00 21.45
C ALA A 136 7.59 -13.54 21.80
N ALA A 137 7.96 -12.74 20.79
CA ALA A 137 8.27 -11.32 20.98
C ALA A 137 7.07 -10.51 21.51
N CYS A 138 5.84 -10.82 21.06
CA CYS A 138 4.63 -10.20 21.58
C CYS A 138 4.36 -10.55 23.05
N ARG A 139 4.62 -11.80 23.48
CA ARG A 139 4.45 -12.21 24.88
C ARG A 139 5.45 -11.56 25.82
N GLU A 140 6.68 -11.36 25.36
CA GLU A 140 7.74 -10.76 26.18
C GLU A 140 7.71 -9.23 26.19
N GLY A 141 6.78 -8.60 25.47
CA GLY A 141 6.64 -7.15 25.46
C GLY A 141 7.79 -6.42 24.77
N TRP A 142 8.46 -7.05 23.80
CA TRP A 142 9.52 -6.45 22.98
C TRP A 142 8.94 -5.44 21.98
N ASN A 143 8.10 -4.52 22.46
CA ASN A 143 7.55 -3.45 21.66
C ASN A 143 8.35 -2.18 21.96
N ASN A 144 9.51 -2.07 21.32
CA ASN A 144 10.13 -0.78 21.08
C ASN A 144 9.23 0.00 20.10
N LYS A 145 8.07 0.49 20.57
CA LYS A 145 7.43 1.62 19.91
C LYS A 145 8.29 2.83 20.28
N PRO A 146 8.98 3.50 19.34
CA PRO A 146 9.45 4.84 19.62
C PRO A 146 8.20 5.68 19.92
N GLU A 147 8.12 6.22 21.13
CA GLU A 147 7.21 7.32 21.43
C GLU A 147 7.64 8.49 20.53
N VAL A 148 6.74 8.91 19.65
CA VAL A 148 6.83 10.19 18.93
C VAL A 148 5.75 11.11 19.46
#